data_AF-A0A2A6FSM5-F1
#
_entry.id   AF-A0A2A6FSM5-F1
#
_cell.length_a   1.000
_cell.length_b   1.000
_cell.length_c   1.000
_cell.angle_alpha   90.00
_cell.angle_beta   90.00
_cell.angle_gamma   90.00
#
_symmetry.space_group_name_H-M   'P 1'
#
loop_
_entity.id
_entity.type
_entity.pdbx_description
1 polymer ?
#
loop_
_entity_poly.entity_id
_entity_poly.type
_entity_poly.pdbx_seq_one_letter_code
_entity_poly.pdbx_strand_id
1 'polypeptide(L)'
;MSPQLIVDGILLVILLGAVFTGWRAGLLRSAAGLLGFVAGGIAAYLLFPWVTQFTPSPQWRVPTLIITAIILIGVGSLVGRWLGRILRRGASVVMLGGIDRLLGAAGRVSVAAALSSLLASGITAVGIPVLSPALASSVILRTIGELTPAAAKTWLAQLRSTTVDTTIPWLLTVIEAPTAPPDVPAEIRSSPALARATDSVVRITGAAYECGVNMSGSGFVIGPGRVVTNAHVVAGVTAPVVEPPGEAGRSGRVVAFDAANDLALIDVPDLRAAPLTLAAPQPPSNTTVAVVGYPFGGPRTIEPGRLLAEGELTINNNGTGSRQNLITLAANLLQGNSGGPILTSTGEVAGVVFAKSDSVPHVAYAIPLTTLKPLLDRSASLTQPVSTGACRR
;
A
#
# COMPACT_ATOMS: atom_id res chain seq x y z
N MET A 1 -18.63 23.04 -2.31
CA MET A 1 -17.80 22.36 -3.33
C MET A 1 -17.12 21.19 -2.63
N SER A 2 -17.26 19.95 -3.11
CA SER A 2 -16.66 18.81 -2.40
C SER A 2 -15.12 18.89 -2.47
N PRO A 3 -14.38 18.56 -1.39
CA PRO A 3 -12.92 18.64 -1.35
C PRO A 3 -12.23 17.91 -2.52
N GLN A 4 -12.81 16.79 -2.97
CA GLN A 4 -12.35 16.04 -4.14
C GLN A 4 -12.35 16.87 -5.44
N LEU A 5 -13.37 17.71 -5.67
CA LEU A 5 -13.47 18.53 -6.88
C LEU A 5 -12.43 19.65 -6.89
N ILE A 6 -12.05 20.15 -5.70
CA ILE A 6 -10.98 21.14 -5.57
C ILE A 6 -9.64 20.50 -5.93
N VAL A 7 -9.36 19.31 -5.38
CA VAL A 7 -8.16 18.53 -5.70
C VAL A 7 -8.08 18.23 -7.19
N ASP A 8 -9.16 17.69 -7.78
CA ASP A 8 -9.22 17.39 -9.21
C ASP A 8 -9.06 18.66 -10.06
N GLY A 9 -9.67 19.78 -9.67
CA GLY A 9 -9.52 21.05 -10.36
C GLY A 9 -8.06 21.54 -10.39
N ILE A 10 -7.36 21.47 -9.26
CA ILE A 10 -5.95 21.86 -9.15
C ILE A 10 -5.07 20.95 -10.02
N LEU A 11 -5.26 19.63 -9.92
CA LEU A 11 -4.50 18.65 -10.70
C LEU A 11 -4.74 18.82 -12.20
N LEU A 12 -5.98 19.10 -12.62
CA LEU A 12 -6.30 19.36 -14.02
C LEU A 12 -5.54 20.57 -14.55
N VAL A 13 -5.49 21.67 -13.79
CA VAL A 13 -4.73 22.87 -14.17
C VAL A 13 -3.23 22.56 -14.31
N ILE A 14 -2.66 21.79 -13.38
CA ILE A 14 -1.25 21.37 -13.43
C ILE A 14 -0.98 20.54 -14.70
N LEU A 15 -1.82 19.55 -14.99
CA LEU A 15 -1.65 18.68 -16.16
C LEU A 15 -1.84 19.43 -17.48
N LEU A 16 -2.84 20.32 -17.58
CA LEU A 16 -3.03 21.18 -18.77
C LEU A 16 -1.84 22.13 -18.98
N GLY A 17 -1.29 22.69 -17.90
CA GLY A 17 -0.05 23.45 -17.95
C GLY A 17 1.13 22.63 -18.44
N ALA A 18 1.23 21.36 -18.02
CA ALA A 18 2.25 20.43 -18.50
C ALA A 18 2.11 20.12 -20.00
N VAL A 19 0.88 19.90 -20.49
CA VAL A 19 0.58 19.74 -21.93
C VAL A 19 1.05 20.97 -22.71
N PHE A 20 0.60 22.16 -22.32
CA PHE A 20 0.90 23.40 -23.04
C PHE A 20 2.40 23.67 -23.11
N THR A 21 3.09 23.50 -21.98
CA THR A 21 4.51 23.78 -21.91
C THR A 21 5.37 22.68 -22.54
N GLY A 22 4.89 21.43 -22.60
CA GLY A 22 5.56 20.31 -23.28
C GLY A 22 5.41 20.39 -24.79
N TRP A 23 4.21 20.75 -25.26
CA TRP A 23 3.92 21.03 -26.67
C TRP A 23 4.84 22.10 -27.25
N ARG A 24 5.16 23.15 -26.47
CA ARG A 24 6.09 24.22 -26.87
C ARG A 24 7.57 23.81 -26.82
N ALA A 25 7.93 22.81 -26.01
CA ALA A 25 9.32 22.47 -25.75
C ALA A 25 9.92 21.45 -26.76
N GLY A 26 9.09 20.55 -27.30
CA GLY A 26 9.50 19.44 -28.17
C GLY A 26 10.02 18.21 -27.42
N LEU A 27 10.30 17.12 -28.13
CA LEU A 27 10.65 15.80 -27.58
C LEU A 27 11.99 15.84 -26.85
N LEU A 28 13.07 16.31 -27.50
CA LEU A 28 14.43 16.25 -26.93
C LEU A 28 14.54 16.94 -25.56
N ARG A 29 13.89 18.10 -25.40
CA ARG A 29 13.88 18.82 -24.11
C ARG A 29 13.05 18.11 -23.05
N SER A 30 12.01 17.41 -23.47
CA SER A 30 11.11 16.67 -22.58
C SER A 30 11.74 15.34 -22.17
N ALA A 31 12.42 14.64 -23.08
CA ALA A 31 13.21 13.44 -22.82
C ALA A 31 14.39 13.73 -21.88
N ALA A 32 15.16 14.79 -22.13
CA ALA A 32 16.24 15.20 -21.22
C ALA A 32 15.71 15.63 -19.84
N GLY A 33 14.52 16.27 -19.80
CA GLY A 33 13.82 16.58 -18.55
C GLY A 33 13.35 15.33 -17.80
N LEU A 34 12.89 14.29 -18.51
CA LEU A 34 12.50 13.00 -17.94
C LEU A 34 13.71 12.26 -17.37
N LEU A 35 14.85 12.24 -18.09
CA LEU A 35 16.10 11.70 -17.56
C LEU A 35 16.55 12.44 -16.30
N GLY A 36 16.43 13.78 -16.31
CA GLY A 36 16.68 14.60 -15.14
C GLY A 36 15.74 14.30 -13.96
N PHE A 37 14.45 14.04 -14.23
CA PHE A 37 13.47 13.60 -13.23
C PHE A 37 13.88 12.26 -12.60
N VAL A 38 14.26 11.27 -13.43
CA VAL A 38 14.72 9.95 -12.96
C VAL A 38 15.98 10.10 -12.12
N ALA A 39 16.97 10.85 -12.60
CA ALA A 39 18.20 11.11 -11.86
C ALA A 39 17.94 11.82 -10.52
N GLY A 40 17.04 12.80 -10.49
CA GLY A 40 16.63 13.47 -9.27
C GLY A 40 15.92 12.55 -8.28
N GLY A 41 15.11 11.60 -8.76
CA GLY A 41 14.49 10.57 -7.93
C GLY A 41 15.50 9.59 -7.33
N ILE A 42 16.50 9.16 -8.12
CA ILE A 42 17.61 8.33 -7.64
C ILE A 42 18.42 9.10 -6.58
N ALA A 43 18.75 10.37 -6.84
CA ALA A 43 19.47 11.22 -5.90
C ALA A 43 18.69 11.40 -4.58
N ALA A 44 17.37 11.57 -4.65
CA ALA A 44 16.51 11.64 -3.48
C ALA A 44 16.60 10.36 -2.65
N TYR A 45 16.45 9.19 -3.28
CA TYR A 45 16.57 7.91 -2.59
C TYR A 45 17.92 7.74 -1.89
N LEU A 46 19.02 8.09 -2.56
CA LEU A 46 20.36 8.00 -1.99
C LEU A 46 20.58 8.97 -0.82
N LEU A 47 19.91 10.13 -0.82
CA LEU A 47 20.04 11.15 0.22
C LEU A 47 19.09 10.96 1.41
N PHE A 48 18.01 10.18 1.27
CA PHE A 48 17.05 9.97 2.35
C PHE A 48 17.66 9.48 3.67
N PRO A 49 18.60 8.51 3.70
CA PRO A 49 19.23 8.08 4.95
C PRO A 49 19.96 9.21 5.69
N TRP A 50 20.45 10.21 4.95
CA TRP A 50 21.13 11.35 5.54
C TRP A 50 20.13 12.41 6.02
N VAL A 51 19.06 12.65 5.25
CA VAL A 51 17.98 13.59 5.61
C VAL A 51 17.26 13.16 6.90
N THR A 52 17.03 11.85 7.08
CA THR A 52 16.37 11.33 8.28
C THR A 52 17.21 11.53 9.55
N GLN A 53 18.54 11.56 9.46
CA GLN A 53 19.43 11.84 10.60
C GLN A 53 19.21 13.23 11.19
N PHE A 54 18.91 14.21 10.34
CA PHE A 54 18.63 15.60 10.75
C PHE A 54 17.16 15.85 11.12
N THR A 55 16.30 14.85 10.95
CA THR A 55 14.86 14.96 11.24
C THR A 55 14.45 13.94 12.32
N PRO A 56 14.88 14.14 13.58
CA PRO A 56 14.65 13.15 14.63
C PRO A 56 13.17 13.00 14.99
N SER A 57 12.37 14.06 14.87
CA SER A 57 10.93 14.06 15.20
C SER A 57 10.08 13.29 14.16
N PRO A 58 9.33 12.25 14.57
CA PRO A 58 8.53 11.41 13.66
C PRO A 58 7.54 12.19 12.81
N GLN A 59 6.85 13.19 13.39
CA GLN A 59 5.86 13.98 12.65
C GLN A 59 6.44 14.77 11.45
N TRP A 60 7.75 15.06 11.46
CA TRP A 60 8.41 15.83 10.41
C TRP A 60 9.18 14.97 9.41
N ARG A 61 9.42 13.68 9.68
CA ARG A 61 10.20 12.80 8.80
C ARG A 61 9.59 12.69 7.42
N VAL A 62 8.32 12.28 7.36
CA VAL A 62 7.59 12.10 6.11
C VAL A 62 7.49 13.43 5.31
N PRO A 63 7.03 14.56 5.90
CA PRO A 63 7.04 15.86 5.22
C PRO A 63 8.42 16.24 4.66
N THR A 64 9.48 16.10 5.45
CA THR A 64 10.84 16.52 5.05
C THR A 64 11.36 15.69 3.88
N LEU A 65 11.08 14.40 3.85
CA LEU A 65 11.50 13.50 2.78
C LEU A 65 10.72 13.74 1.49
N ILE A 66 9.41 14.00 1.59
CA ILE A 66 8.58 14.42 0.45
C ILE A 66 9.11 15.72 -0.14
N ILE A 67 9.34 16.74 0.70
CA ILE A 67 9.88 18.03 0.29
C ILE A 67 11.24 17.85 -0.39
N THR A 68 12.13 17.05 0.20
CA THR A 68 13.45 16.74 -0.37
C THR A 68 13.33 16.06 -1.73
N ALA A 69 12.44 15.06 -1.86
CA ALA A 69 12.18 14.39 -3.12
C ALA A 69 11.69 15.37 -4.20
N ILE A 70 10.73 16.24 -3.86
CA ILE A 70 10.19 17.24 -4.79
C ILE A 70 11.28 18.20 -5.25
N ILE A 71 12.11 18.69 -4.31
CA ILE A 71 13.21 19.59 -4.63
C ILE A 71 14.21 18.90 -5.55
N LEU A 72 14.68 17.70 -5.22
CA LEU A 72 15.71 17.00 -6.00
C LEU A 72 15.19 16.56 -7.37
N ILE A 73 13.96 16.05 -7.45
CA ILE A 73 13.31 15.71 -8.71
C ILE A 73 13.08 16.98 -9.54
N GLY A 74 12.64 18.07 -8.91
CA GLY A 74 12.44 19.37 -9.54
C GLY A 74 13.74 19.92 -10.13
N VAL A 75 14.81 19.96 -9.33
CA VAL A 75 16.16 20.38 -9.74
C VAL A 75 16.70 19.47 -10.84
N GLY A 76 16.63 18.15 -10.67
CA GLY A 76 17.04 17.18 -11.69
C GLY A 76 16.34 17.42 -13.01
N SER A 77 15.01 17.63 -12.99
CA SER A 77 14.23 17.94 -14.19
C SER A 77 14.62 19.29 -14.82
N LEU A 78 15.01 20.30 -14.03
CA LEU A 78 15.46 21.61 -14.51
C LEU A 78 16.83 21.50 -15.17
N VAL A 79 17.77 20.79 -14.53
CA VAL A 79 19.12 20.52 -15.04
C VAL A 79 19.04 19.69 -16.32
N GLY A 80 18.25 18.62 -16.34
CA GLY A 80 18.03 17.80 -17.52
C GLY A 80 17.46 18.61 -18.69
N ARG A 81 16.50 19.51 -18.43
CA ARG A 81 15.98 20.44 -19.45
C ARG A 81 17.03 21.43 -19.93
N TRP A 82 17.87 21.94 -19.03
CA TRP A 82 18.96 22.86 -19.38
C TRP A 82 20.00 22.17 -20.27
N LEU A 83 20.44 20.96 -19.91
CA LEU A 83 21.32 20.12 -20.73
C LEU A 83 20.69 19.78 -22.09
N GLY A 84 19.40 19.44 -22.10
CA GLY A 84 18.66 19.18 -23.34
C GLY A 84 18.57 20.39 -24.28
N ARG A 85 18.64 21.63 -23.76
CA ARG A 85 18.75 22.84 -24.61
C ARG A 85 20.12 22.96 -25.26
N ILE A 86 21.19 22.58 -24.55
CA ILE A 86 22.56 22.63 -25.04
C ILE A 86 22.75 21.59 -26.14
N LEU A 87 22.34 20.34 -25.89
CA LEU A 87 22.45 19.23 -26.85
C LEU A 87 21.65 19.48 -28.14
N ARG A 88 20.52 20.19 -28.05
CA ARG A 88 19.69 20.55 -29.22
C ARG A 88 20.38 21.52 -30.18
N ARG A 89 21.42 22.26 -29.76
CA ARG A 89 22.19 23.13 -30.68
C ARG A 89 22.97 22.33 -31.74
N GLY A 90 23.20 21.03 -31.55
CA GLY A 90 23.88 20.15 -32.51
C GLY A 90 22.97 19.20 -33.30
N ALA A 91 21.68 19.10 -32.97
CA ALA A 91 20.76 18.12 -33.55
C ALA A 91 19.60 18.84 -34.28
N SER A 92 19.85 19.33 -35.49
CA SER A 92 18.85 20.03 -36.32
C SER A 92 18.21 19.17 -37.41
N VAL A 93 18.34 17.83 -37.39
CA VAL A 93 18.17 17.04 -38.63
C VAL A 93 16.96 16.07 -38.66
N VAL A 94 16.14 15.93 -37.61
CA VAL A 94 14.90 15.12 -37.73
C VAL A 94 13.71 15.81 -37.07
N MET A 95 13.03 16.69 -37.84
CA MET A 95 11.80 17.36 -37.41
C MET A 95 10.56 16.59 -37.88
N LEU A 96 10.03 15.69 -37.05
CA LEU A 96 8.65 15.21 -37.19
C LEU A 96 7.70 16.22 -36.52
N GLY A 97 7.62 17.45 -37.06
CA GLY A 97 7.10 18.65 -36.38
C GLY A 97 5.91 18.48 -35.42
N GLY A 98 4.84 17.79 -35.82
CA GLY A 98 3.69 17.52 -34.93
C GLY A 98 3.93 16.43 -33.88
N ILE A 99 4.62 15.34 -34.27
CA ILE A 99 4.97 14.22 -33.39
C ILE A 99 5.97 14.64 -32.30
N ASP A 100 6.93 15.51 -32.62
CA ASP A 100 7.89 16.07 -31.65
C ASP A 100 7.17 16.85 -30.53
N ARG A 101 6.13 17.63 -30.90
CA ARG A 101 5.32 18.39 -29.93
C ARG A 101 4.42 17.49 -29.11
N LEU A 102 3.81 16.48 -29.73
CA LEU A 102 2.99 15.48 -29.05
C LEU A 102 3.81 14.70 -28.02
N LEU A 103 4.98 14.18 -28.41
CA LEU A 103 5.86 13.45 -27.50
C LEU A 103 6.44 14.35 -26.42
N GLY A 104 6.70 15.63 -26.73
CA GLY A 104 7.09 16.63 -25.75
C GLY A 104 6.00 16.90 -24.70
N ALA A 105 4.74 17.03 -25.13
CA ALA A 105 3.59 17.16 -24.26
C ALA A 105 3.41 15.91 -23.37
N ALA A 106 3.45 14.71 -23.97
CA ALA A 106 3.33 13.45 -23.26
C ALA A 106 4.40 13.30 -22.17
N GLY A 107 5.67 13.54 -22.51
CA GLY A 107 6.77 13.44 -21.53
C GLY A 107 6.60 14.39 -20.34
N ARG A 108 6.10 15.61 -20.55
CA ARG A 108 5.84 16.56 -19.47
C ARG A 108 4.65 16.17 -18.60
N VAL A 109 3.57 15.69 -19.22
CA VAL A 109 2.42 15.17 -18.49
C VAL A 109 2.84 14.02 -17.60
N SER A 110 3.66 13.08 -18.09
CA SER A 110 4.16 11.97 -17.29
C SER A 110 4.94 12.44 -16.05
N VAL A 111 5.84 13.42 -16.20
CA VAL A 111 6.59 14.00 -15.07
C VAL A 111 5.65 14.70 -14.08
N ALA A 112 4.71 15.52 -14.56
CA ALA A 112 3.77 16.23 -13.71
C ALA A 112 2.84 15.27 -12.96
N ALA A 113 2.37 14.23 -13.62
CA ALA A 113 1.56 13.17 -13.04
C ALA A 113 2.34 12.41 -11.96
N ALA A 114 3.59 12.02 -12.23
CA ALA A 114 4.43 11.33 -11.25
C ALA A 114 4.72 12.19 -10.00
N LEU A 115 5.04 13.47 -10.19
CA LEU A 115 5.20 14.43 -9.09
C LEU A 115 3.92 14.60 -8.27
N SER A 116 2.77 14.70 -8.96
CA SER A 116 1.47 14.85 -8.32
C SER A 116 1.10 13.61 -7.49
N SER A 117 1.33 12.41 -8.03
CA SER A 117 1.12 11.15 -7.31
C SER A 117 2.04 11.01 -6.11
N LEU A 118 3.31 11.45 -6.22
CA LEU A 118 4.26 11.44 -5.10
C LEU A 118 3.82 12.39 -3.98
N LEU A 119 3.44 13.62 -4.36
CA LEU A 119 2.88 14.63 -3.46
C LEU A 119 1.62 14.15 -2.75
N ALA A 120 0.64 13.67 -3.52
CA ALA A 120 -0.62 13.17 -3.00
C ALA A 120 -0.40 12.03 -2.01
N SER A 121 0.46 11.08 -2.38
CA SER A 121 0.76 9.95 -1.50
C SER A 121 1.50 10.37 -0.23
N GLY A 122 2.36 11.38 -0.34
CA GLY A 122 3.02 11.96 0.82
C GLY A 122 2.07 12.67 1.77
N ILE A 123 1.10 13.41 1.23
CA ILE A 123 0.04 14.05 2.01
C ILE A 123 -0.87 13.00 2.65
N THR A 124 -1.28 11.99 1.87
CA THR A 124 -2.09 10.86 2.37
C THR A 124 -1.36 10.12 3.47
N ALA A 125 -0.03 9.96 3.33
CA ALA A 125 0.82 9.46 4.39
C ALA A 125 0.65 10.36 5.61
N VAL A 126 1.06 11.64 5.62
CA VAL A 126 0.89 12.54 6.79
C VAL A 126 -0.54 12.55 7.37
N GLY A 127 -1.52 12.23 6.54
CA GLY A 127 -2.82 11.80 7.01
C GLY A 127 -3.77 12.94 7.26
N ILE A 128 -3.53 14.14 6.74
CA ILE A 128 -4.33 15.34 7.02
C ILE A 128 -5.85 15.04 6.90
N PRO A 129 -6.66 15.16 7.97
CA PRO A 129 -8.02 14.59 8.04
C PRO A 129 -8.97 15.02 6.92
N VAL A 130 -8.77 16.23 6.38
CA VAL A 130 -9.60 16.79 5.30
C VAL A 130 -9.03 16.48 3.91
N LEU A 131 -7.71 16.33 3.81
CA LEU A 131 -6.99 16.26 2.54
C LEU A 131 -6.75 14.81 2.10
N SER A 132 -6.48 13.90 3.04
CA SER A 132 -6.25 12.48 2.74
C SER A 132 -7.47 11.79 2.13
N PRO A 133 -8.71 11.95 2.67
CA PRO A 133 -9.90 11.39 2.02
C PRO A 133 -10.14 12.02 0.64
N ALA A 134 -9.92 13.34 0.51
CA ALA A 134 -10.09 14.06 -0.75
C ALA A 134 -9.15 13.54 -1.84
N LEU A 135 -7.87 13.31 -1.52
CA LEU A 135 -6.88 12.75 -2.42
C LEU A 135 -7.17 11.29 -2.76
N ALA A 136 -7.61 10.48 -1.79
CA ALA A 136 -8.00 9.08 -2.03
C ALA A 136 -9.25 8.95 -2.93
N SER A 137 -10.11 9.97 -2.95
CA SER A 137 -11.30 10.05 -3.80
C SER A 137 -11.09 10.74 -5.16
N SER A 138 -9.88 11.22 -5.44
CA SER A 138 -9.57 11.97 -6.67
C SER A 138 -9.65 11.09 -7.92
N VAL A 139 -10.43 11.53 -8.90
CA VAL A 139 -10.54 10.84 -10.20
C VAL A 139 -9.22 10.93 -10.96
N ILE A 140 -8.55 12.08 -10.92
CA ILE A 140 -7.31 12.29 -11.68
C ILE A 140 -6.18 11.44 -11.12
N LEU A 141 -6.00 11.37 -9.80
CA LEU A 141 -4.98 10.53 -9.19
C LEU A 141 -5.25 9.04 -9.45
N ARG A 142 -6.51 8.62 -9.45
CA ARG A 142 -6.89 7.25 -9.82
C ARG A 142 -6.52 6.96 -11.28
N THR A 143 -6.86 7.83 -12.22
CA THR A 143 -6.53 7.65 -13.64
C THR A 143 -5.01 7.66 -13.87
N ILE A 144 -4.26 8.54 -13.19
CA ILE A 144 -2.79 8.50 -13.22
C ILE A 144 -2.30 7.14 -12.71
N GLY A 145 -2.88 6.66 -11.60
CA GLY A 145 -2.65 5.33 -11.06
C GLY A 145 -2.88 4.26 -12.12
N GLU A 146 -4.07 4.16 -12.71
CA GLU A 146 -4.41 3.16 -13.73
C GLU A 146 -3.44 3.15 -14.93
N LEU A 147 -3.01 4.33 -15.40
CA LEU A 147 -2.06 4.46 -16.51
C LEU A 147 -0.59 4.19 -16.14
N THR A 148 -0.25 4.20 -14.85
CA THR A 148 1.13 3.97 -14.40
C THR A 148 1.48 2.48 -14.45
N PRO A 149 2.61 2.08 -15.08
CA PRO A 149 3.04 0.68 -15.12
C PRO A 149 3.21 0.07 -13.73
N ALA A 150 2.87 -1.22 -13.59
CA ALA A 150 2.93 -1.93 -12.30
C ALA A 150 4.32 -1.85 -11.66
N ALA A 151 5.39 -2.05 -12.44
CA ALA A 151 6.77 -1.96 -11.95
C ALA A 151 7.09 -0.60 -11.28
N ALA A 152 6.61 0.51 -11.86
CA ALA A 152 6.80 1.84 -11.29
C ALA A 152 6.01 2.02 -9.99
N LYS A 153 4.79 1.48 -9.90
CA LYS A 153 3.99 1.51 -8.66
C LYS A 153 4.66 0.73 -7.54
N THR A 154 5.15 -0.47 -7.82
CA THR A 154 5.83 -1.32 -6.83
C THR A 154 7.10 -0.63 -6.32
N TRP A 155 7.90 -0.06 -7.23
CA TRP A 155 9.10 0.69 -6.84
C TRP A 155 8.77 1.90 -5.96
N LEU A 156 7.75 2.69 -6.32
CA LEU A 156 7.27 3.81 -5.51
C LEU A 156 6.74 3.37 -4.13
N ALA A 157 6.06 2.24 -4.05
CA ALA A 157 5.56 1.69 -2.80
C ALA A 157 6.72 1.25 -1.89
N GLN A 158 7.72 0.58 -2.45
CA GLN A 158 8.92 0.17 -1.73
C GLN A 158 9.74 1.36 -1.21
N LEU A 159 9.83 2.45 -1.98
CA LEU A 159 10.47 3.68 -1.52
C LEU A 159 9.74 4.30 -0.32
N ARG A 160 8.41 4.19 -0.25
CA ARG A 160 7.66 4.71 0.91
C ARG A 160 7.89 3.87 2.14
N SER A 161 7.93 2.54 2.01
CA SER A 161 8.10 1.65 3.17
C SER A 161 9.48 1.76 3.81
N THR A 162 10.55 1.99 3.04
CA THR A 162 11.90 2.25 3.60
C THR A 162 11.99 3.58 4.36
N THR A 163 11.03 4.48 4.13
CA THR A 163 11.00 5.83 4.69
C THR A 163 10.16 5.90 5.98
N VAL A 164 9.19 5.01 6.13
CA VAL A 164 8.38 4.84 7.34
C VAL A 164 9.06 3.78 8.21
N ASP A 165 10.04 4.24 9.00
CA ASP A 165 10.78 3.42 9.97
C ASP A 165 9.83 2.59 10.86
N THR A 166 9.70 1.30 10.53
CA THR A 166 9.83 0.09 11.40
C THR A 166 9.15 0.02 12.78
N THR A 167 8.20 0.89 13.12
CA THR A 167 7.57 0.85 14.48
C THR A 167 6.48 -0.19 14.66
N ILE A 168 6.08 -0.92 13.61
CA ILE A 168 5.08 -1.99 13.70
C ILE A 168 5.80 -3.34 13.68
N PRO A 169 5.76 -4.14 14.77
CA PRO A 169 6.32 -5.48 14.78
C PRO A 169 5.47 -6.42 13.91
N TRP A 170 5.68 -6.35 12.59
CA TRP A 170 5.16 -7.32 11.62
C TRP A 170 6.09 -8.55 11.49
N LEU A 171 7.29 -8.43 12.05
CA LEU A 171 8.26 -9.49 12.24
C LEU A 171 8.02 -10.09 13.62
N LEU A 172 7.86 -11.41 13.68
CA LEU A 172 7.69 -12.13 14.94
C LEU A 172 8.85 -13.10 15.13
N THR A 173 9.41 -13.05 16.33
CA THR A 173 10.30 -14.08 16.84
C THR A 173 9.42 -15.17 17.44
N VAL A 174 9.32 -16.30 16.75
CA VAL A 174 8.56 -17.47 17.20
C VAL A 174 9.54 -18.54 17.66
N ILE A 175 9.42 -18.96 18.91
CA ILE A 175 10.35 -19.90 19.54
C ILE A 175 10.29 -21.28 18.85
N GLU A 176 9.10 -21.66 18.37
CA GLU A 176 8.80 -22.95 17.74
C GLU A 176 8.76 -22.85 16.20
N ALA A 177 9.48 -21.88 15.61
CA ALA A 177 9.55 -21.72 14.16
C ALA A 177 10.27 -22.90 13.47
N PRO A 178 9.93 -23.21 12.20
CA PRO A 178 10.72 -24.13 11.38
C PRO A 178 12.20 -23.72 11.37
N THR A 179 13.13 -24.66 11.47
CA THR A 179 14.58 -24.36 11.50
C THR A 179 15.21 -24.15 10.12
N ALA A 180 14.50 -24.55 9.05
CA ALA A 180 14.93 -24.41 7.67
C ALA A 180 13.84 -23.70 6.84
N PRO A 181 14.22 -22.89 5.83
CA PRO A 181 13.27 -22.27 4.92
C PRO A 181 12.47 -23.33 4.16
N PRO A 182 11.13 -23.27 4.16
CA PRO A 182 10.30 -24.17 3.37
C PRO A 182 10.26 -23.76 1.89
N ASP A 183 9.98 -24.73 1.00
CA ASP A 183 9.73 -24.43 -0.41
C ASP A 183 8.39 -23.71 -0.57
N VAL A 184 8.44 -22.53 -1.19
CA VAL A 184 7.25 -21.76 -1.61
C VAL A 184 6.79 -22.27 -2.98
N PRO A 185 5.50 -22.57 -3.18
CA PRO A 185 5.00 -22.94 -4.50
C PRO A 185 5.27 -21.85 -5.53
N ALA A 186 5.67 -22.23 -6.75
CA ALA A 186 5.93 -21.27 -7.82
C ALA A 186 4.65 -20.58 -8.32
N GLU A 187 3.52 -21.30 -8.29
CA GLU A 187 2.24 -20.83 -8.83
C GLU A 187 1.07 -21.33 -7.97
N ILE A 188 -0.05 -20.62 -8.08
CA ILE A 188 -1.37 -21.10 -7.65
C ILE A 188 -2.27 -21.24 -8.88
N ARG A 189 -3.02 -22.35 -8.92
CA ARG A 189 -4.01 -22.60 -9.96
C ARG A 189 -5.04 -21.46 -9.97
N SER A 190 -5.04 -20.69 -11.05
CA SER A 190 -6.06 -19.66 -11.29
C SER A 190 -7.44 -20.29 -11.46
N SER A 191 -8.47 -19.61 -10.93
CA SER A 191 -9.86 -20.00 -11.14
C SER A 191 -10.74 -18.74 -11.22
N PRO A 192 -11.89 -18.80 -11.92
CA PRO A 192 -12.84 -17.67 -11.94
C PRO A 192 -13.39 -17.32 -10.55
N ALA A 193 -13.40 -18.28 -9.62
CA ALA A 193 -13.83 -18.04 -8.24
C ALA A 193 -12.75 -17.29 -7.45
N LEU A 194 -11.49 -17.70 -7.57
CA LEU A 194 -10.35 -17.01 -6.96
C LEU A 194 -10.22 -15.57 -7.50
N ALA A 195 -10.36 -15.38 -8.82
CA ALA A 195 -10.31 -14.05 -9.43
C ALA A 195 -11.37 -13.11 -8.83
N ARG A 196 -12.63 -13.54 -8.74
CA ARG A 196 -13.72 -12.77 -8.11
C ARG A 196 -13.48 -12.52 -6.62
N ALA A 197 -12.95 -13.52 -5.90
CA ALA A 197 -12.63 -13.36 -4.48
C ALA A 197 -11.58 -12.27 -4.26
N THR A 198 -10.57 -12.16 -5.14
CA THR A 198 -9.55 -11.11 -5.00
C THR A 198 -10.12 -9.69 -5.10
N ASP A 199 -11.26 -9.50 -5.78
CA ASP A 199 -11.93 -8.19 -5.89
C ASP A 199 -12.57 -7.72 -4.58
N SER A 200 -12.69 -8.63 -3.61
CA SER A 200 -13.20 -8.35 -2.27
C SER A 200 -12.10 -8.03 -1.25
N VAL A 201 -10.84 -7.94 -1.73
CA VAL A 201 -9.66 -7.63 -0.91
C VAL A 201 -9.32 -6.15 -1.06
N VAL A 202 -9.30 -5.45 0.06
CA VAL A 202 -9.22 -3.99 0.12
C VAL A 202 -7.89 -3.54 0.72
N ARG A 203 -7.39 -2.40 0.25
CA ARG A 203 -6.25 -1.72 0.86
C ARG A 203 -6.74 -0.87 2.01
N ILE A 204 -6.04 -0.92 3.14
CA ILE A 204 -6.36 -0.13 4.32
C ILE A 204 -5.21 0.83 4.57
N THR A 205 -5.54 2.11 4.75
CA THR A 205 -4.57 3.14 5.14
C THR A 205 -5.14 4.02 6.24
N GLY A 206 -4.30 4.57 7.10
CA GLY A 206 -4.76 5.49 8.14
C GLY A 206 -3.61 6.20 8.84
N ALA A 207 -3.84 7.44 9.26
CA ALA A 207 -2.89 8.14 10.10
C ALA A 207 -3.17 7.85 11.58
N ALA A 208 -2.14 7.42 12.29
CA ALA A 208 -2.15 7.37 13.73
C ALA A 208 -1.43 8.64 14.24
N TYR A 209 -2.15 9.77 14.29
CA TYR A 209 -1.53 11.08 14.55
C TYR A 209 -0.76 11.14 15.86
N GLU A 210 -1.28 10.51 16.91
CA GLU A 210 -0.63 10.44 18.21
C GLU A 210 0.69 9.66 18.15
N CYS A 211 0.82 8.75 17.18
CA CYS A 211 1.98 7.91 16.99
C CYS A 211 2.98 8.54 16.01
N GLY A 212 2.57 9.58 15.28
CA GLY A 212 3.37 10.17 14.20
C GLY A 212 3.68 9.18 13.06
N VAL A 213 2.90 8.10 12.93
CA VAL A 213 3.09 7.06 11.90
C VAL A 213 1.83 6.85 11.09
N ASN A 214 2.03 6.29 9.90
CA ASN A 214 0.97 5.98 8.97
C ASN A 214 0.88 4.48 8.81
N MET A 215 -0.33 3.99 8.99
CA MET A 215 -0.63 2.59 8.93
C MET A 215 -1.05 2.25 7.50
N SER A 216 -0.52 1.15 7.00
CA SER A 216 -0.94 0.56 5.73
C SER A 216 -0.99 -0.94 5.89
N GLY A 217 -2.05 -1.54 5.38
CA GLY A 217 -2.27 -2.98 5.42
C GLY A 217 -3.32 -3.41 4.42
N SER A 218 -3.75 -4.65 4.58
CA SER A 218 -4.78 -5.28 3.77
C SER A 218 -5.98 -5.64 4.64
N GLY A 219 -7.12 -5.83 4.00
CA GLY A 219 -8.31 -6.36 4.62
C GLY A 219 -9.20 -7.03 3.58
N PHE A 220 -10.30 -7.61 4.01
CA PHE A 220 -11.27 -8.21 3.10
C PHE A 220 -12.70 -8.09 3.61
N VAL A 221 -13.62 -8.05 2.66
CA VAL A 221 -15.05 -7.89 2.94
C VAL A 221 -15.64 -9.20 3.44
N ILE A 222 -16.34 -9.15 4.58
CA ILE A 222 -17.01 -10.31 5.20
C ILE A 222 -18.53 -10.17 5.26
N GLY A 223 -19.03 -8.99 4.91
CA GLY A 223 -20.46 -8.66 4.91
C GLY A 223 -20.68 -7.27 4.31
N PRO A 224 -21.95 -6.85 4.10
CA PRO A 224 -22.26 -5.53 3.57
C PRO A 224 -21.60 -4.43 4.42
N GLY A 225 -20.69 -3.67 3.82
CA GLY A 225 -19.96 -2.60 4.52
C GLY A 225 -19.11 -3.08 5.71
N ARG A 226 -18.67 -4.33 5.73
CA ARG A 226 -17.90 -4.91 6.84
C ARG A 226 -16.57 -5.47 6.34
N VAL A 227 -15.48 -4.96 6.88
CA VAL A 227 -14.11 -5.35 6.51
C VAL A 227 -13.35 -5.86 7.72
N VAL A 228 -12.77 -7.04 7.59
CA VAL A 228 -11.81 -7.58 8.58
C VAL A 228 -10.39 -7.19 8.19
N THR A 229 -9.58 -6.92 9.20
CA THR A 229 -8.13 -6.70 9.10
C THR A 229 -7.46 -7.06 10.42
N ASN A 230 -6.16 -6.84 10.55
CA ASN A 230 -5.46 -6.96 11.82
C ASN A 230 -5.69 -5.73 12.72
N ALA A 231 -5.65 -5.93 14.04
CA ALA A 231 -5.74 -4.83 15.00
C ALA A 231 -4.55 -3.87 14.84
N HIS A 232 -3.33 -4.38 14.65
CA HIS A 232 -2.16 -3.55 14.44
C HIS A 232 -2.22 -2.70 13.16
N VAL A 233 -3.02 -3.06 12.15
CA VAL A 233 -3.19 -2.24 10.92
C VAL A 233 -3.99 -0.96 11.21
N VAL A 234 -4.79 -0.94 12.26
CA VAL A 234 -5.66 0.20 12.63
C VAL A 234 -5.34 0.78 14.00
N ALA A 235 -4.30 0.29 14.68
CA ALA A 235 -3.90 0.79 16.00
C ALA A 235 -3.59 2.30 15.96
N GLY A 236 -4.21 3.07 16.85
CA GLY A 236 -4.11 4.53 16.90
C GLY A 236 -4.76 5.27 15.73
N VAL A 237 -5.37 4.57 14.76
CA VAL A 237 -6.07 5.18 13.62
C VAL A 237 -7.52 5.46 14.02
N THR A 238 -7.94 6.72 13.90
CA THR A 238 -9.33 7.13 14.22
C THR A 238 -10.30 6.86 13.07
N ALA A 239 -9.87 7.08 11.83
CA ALA A 239 -10.70 6.98 10.63
C ALA A 239 -9.91 6.31 9.50
N PRO A 240 -9.87 4.96 9.46
CA PRO A 240 -9.19 4.25 8.38
C PRO A 240 -9.85 4.54 7.04
N VAL A 241 -9.06 4.63 5.98
CA VAL A 241 -9.50 4.68 4.58
C VAL A 241 -9.36 3.29 3.99
N VAL A 242 -10.49 2.78 3.49
CA VAL A 242 -10.63 1.46 2.87
C VAL A 242 -10.82 1.63 1.37
N GLU A 243 -9.90 1.09 0.58
CA GLU A 243 -9.87 1.24 -0.88
C GLU A 243 -10.01 -0.13 -1.58
N PRO A 244 -11.13 -0.38 -2.27
CA PRO A 244 -11.30 -1.57 -3.09
C PRO A 244 -10.50 -1.50 -4.40
N PRO A 245 -10.23 -2.65 -5.05
CA PRO A 245 -9.52 -2.69 -6.32
C PRO A 245 -10.22 -1.84 -7.39
N GLY A 246 -9.52 -0.84 -7.93
CA GLY A 246 -10.06 0.03 -9.00
C GLY A 246 -11.13 1.02 -8.55
N GLU A 247 -11.44 1.09 -7.25
CA GLU A 247 -12.42 2.03 -6.70
C GLU A 247 -11.75 3.11 -5.85
N ALA A 248 -12.50 4.19 -5.59
CA ALA A 248 -12.06 5.24 -4.68
C ALA A 248 -12.06 4.73 -3.22
N GLY A 249 -11.12 5.24 -2.43
CA GLY A 249 -11.08 4.99 -1.00
C GLY A 249 -12.29 5.59 -0.26
N ARG A 250 -12.76 4.87 0.77
CA ARG A 250 -13.89 5.27 1.60
C ARG A 250 -13.45 5.33 3.06
N SER A 251 -13.85 6.36 3.78
CA SER A 251 -13.58 6.43 5.21
C SER A 251 -14.46 5.42 5.95
N GLY A 252 -13.85 4.66 6.85
CA GLY A 252 -14.51 3.69 7.72
C GLY A 252 -14.38 4.04 9.20
N ARG A 253 -15.05 3.25 10.03
CA ARG A 253 -15.00 3.34 11.49
C ARG A 253 -14.62 1.98 12.06
N VAL A 254 -13.67 1.93 12.99
CA VAL A 254 -13.35 0.68 13.69
C VAL A 254 -14.47 0.40 14.69
N VAL A 255 -15.18 -0.70 14.51
CA VAL A 255 -16.33 -1.12 15.36
C VAL A 255 -16.00 -2.34 16.22
N ALA A 256 -14.85 -2.97 15.99
CA ALA A 256 -14.27 -3.98 16.85
C ALA A 256 -12.74 -3.90 16.80
N PHE A 257 -12.09 -4.04 17.95
CA PHE A 257 -10.65 -4.04 18.07
C PHE A 257 -10.25 -5.07 19.13
N ASP A 258 -9.64 -6.16 18.69
CA ASP A 258 -9.15 -7.26 19.52
C ASP A 258 -7.64 -7.34 19.38
N ALA A 259 -6.93 -6.67 20.29
CA ALA A 259 -5.48 -6.66 20.32
C ALA A 259 -4.87 -8.02 20.72
N ALA A 260 -5.63 -8.89 21.40
CA ALA A 260 -5.12 -10.17 21.86
C ALA A 260 -5.03 -11.18 20.71
N ASN A 261 -6.04 -11.20 19.85
CA ASN A 261 -6.08 -12.04 18.65
C ASN A 261 -5.62 -11.30 17.38
N ASP A 262 -5.19 -10.04 17.54
CA ASP A 262 -4.82 -9.12 16.47
C ASP A 262 -5.84 -9.05 15.32
N LEU A 263 -7.12 -8.88 15.66
CA LEU A 263 -8.20 -8.71 14.69
C LEU A 263 -8.93 -7.40 14.92
N ALA A 264 -9.37 -6.78 13.83
CA ALA A 264 -10.25 -5.62 13.86
C ALA A 264 -11.35 -5.72 12.80
N LEU A 265 -12.46 -5.05 13.08
CA LEU A 265 -13.59 -4.93 12.18
C LEU A 265 -13.84 -3.46 11.87
N ILE A 266 -13.87 -3.12 10.58
CA ILE A 266 -14.16 -1.78 10.09
C ILE A 266 -15.56 -1.78 9.46
N ASP A 267 -16.39 -0.85 9.92
CA ASP A 267 -17.65 -0.47 9.27
C ASP A 267 -17.38 0.57 8.18
N VAL A 268 -17.82 0.27 6.96
CA VAL A 268 -17.69 1.12 5.77
C VAL A 268 -19.03 1.11 5.03
N PRO A 269 -20.03 1.88 5.47
CA PRO A 269 -21.41 1.75 5.00
C PRO A 269 -21.58 1.83 3.47
N ASP A 270 -20.77 2.67 2.82
CA ASP A 270 -20.88 2.87 1.38
C ASP A 270 -20.16 1.80 0.55
N LEU A 271 -19.38 0.90 1.15
CA LEU A 271 -18.55 -0.07 0.43
C LEU A 271 -19.37 -1.08 -0.38
N ARG A 272 -19.12 -1.13 -1.69
CA ARG A 272 -19.80 -2.02 -2.64
C ARG A 272 -18.86 -3.12 -3.12
N ALA A 273 -18.68 -4.14 -2.30
CA ALA A 273 -17.92 -5.33 -2.66
C ALA A 273 -18.60 -6.59 -2.11
N ALA A 274 -18.44 -7.71 -2.80
CA ALA A 274 -19.02 -8.97 -2.39
C ALA A 274 -18.32 -9.49 -1.12
N PRO A 275 -19.04 -10.09 -0.16
CA PRO A 275 -18.40 -10.71 0.98
C PRO A 275 -17.73 -12.02 0.58
N LEU A 276 -16.57 -12.29 1.17
CA LEU A 276 -15.91 -13.58 1.08
C LEU A 276 -16.53 -14.60 2.04
N THR A 277 -16.54 -15.85 1.61
CA THR A 277 -16.95 -16.99 2.44
C THR A 277 -15.75 -17.63 3.10
N LEU A 278 -15.92 -18.13 4.33
CA LEU A 278 -14.86 -18.90 5.00
C LEU A 278 -14.85 -20.33 4.47
N ALA A 279 -13.67 -20.93 4.37
CA ALA A 279 -13.54 -22.36 4.15
C ALA A 279 -14.10 -23.12 5.37
N ALA A 280 -14.88 -24.16 5.11
CA ALA A 280 -15.42 -25.03 6.14
C ALA A 280 -15.37 -26.49 5.65
N PRO A 281 -14.50 -27.36 6.20
CA PRO A 281 -13.58 -27.12 7.33
C PRO A 281 -12.34 -26.27 6.97
N GLN A 282 -11.51 -25.97 7.98
CA GLN A 282 -10.16 -25.42 7.80
C GLN A 282 -9.35 -26.31 6.81
N PRO A 283 -8.71 -25.74 5.78
CA PRO A 283 -7.94 -26.54 4.84
C PRO A 283 -6.75 -27.24 5.52
N PRO A 284 -6.41 -28.49 5.13
CA PRO A 284 -5.33 -29.24 5.75
C PRO A 284 -3.95 -28.67 5.39
N SER A 285 -2.93 -29.08 6.17
CA SER A 285 -1.52 -28.87 5.81
C SER A 285 -1.20 -29.36 4.40
N ASN A 286 -0.16 -28.78 3.81
CA ASN A 286 0.30 -28.99 2.44
C ASN A 286 -0.67 -28.51 1.35
N THR A 287 -1.75 -27.79 1.70
CA THR A 287 -2.66 -27.14 0.74
C THR A 287 -2.01 -25.90 0.13
N THR A 288 -2.02 -25.80 -1.20
CA THR A 288 -1.65 -24.57 -1.93
C THR A 288 -2.76 -23.52 -1.81
N VAL A 289 -2.38 -22.30 -1.46
CA VAL A 289 -3.26 -21.16 -1.19
C VAL A 289 -2.74 -19.89 -1.86
N ALA A 290 -3.59 -18.88 -2.00
CA ALA A 290 -3.24 -17.55 -2.49
C ALA A 290 -3.25 -16.59 -1.32
N VAL A 291 -2.17 -15.85 -1.12
CA VAL A 291 -2.14 -14.72 -0.21
C VAL A 291 -2.39 -13.46 -1.02
N VAL A 292 -3.49 -12.76 -0.71
CA VAL A 292 -3.88 -11.55 -1.44
C VAL A 292 -3.73 -10.35 -0.53
N GLY A 293 -3.03 -9.32 -1.01
CA GLY A 293 -2.77 -8.14 -0.20
C GLY A 293 -2.20 -6.97 -1.00
N TYR A 294 -1.76 -5.94 -0.28
CA TYR A 294 -1.22 -4.70 -0.82
C TYR A 294 0.17 -4.43 -0.23
N PRO A 295 1.22 -5.14 -0.69
CA PRO A 295 2.59 -4.93 -0.25
C PRO A 295 2.99 -3.45 -0.29
N PHE A 296 3.51 -2.96 0.84
CA PHE A 296 3.94 -1.58 1.04
C PHE A 296 2.86 -0.52 0.74
N GLY A 297 1.59 -0.91 0.78
CA GLY A 297 0.46 -0.06 0.35
C GLY A 297 0.42 0.21 -1.16
N GLY A 298 1.13 -0.61 -1.94
CA GLY A 298 1.21 -0.54 -3.40
C GLY A 298 0.01 -1.22 -4.09
N PRO A 299 0.18 -1.71 -5.33
CA PRO A 299 -0.85 -2.47 -6.03
C PRO A 299 -1.20 -3.79 -5.33
N ARG A 300 -2.40 -4.31 -5.60
CA ARG A 300 -2.82 -5.64 -5.17
C ARG A 300 -1.88 -6.70 -5.75
N THR A 301 -1.38 -7.61 -4.91
CA THR A 301 -0.64 -8.79 -5.33
C THR A 301 -1.39 -10.07 -4.95
N ILE A 302 -1.09 -11.15 -5.69
CA ILE A 302 -1.59 -12.50 -5.43
C ILE A 302 -0.34 -13.38 -5.34
N GLU A 303 0.06 -13.72 -4.13
CA GLU A 303 1.26 -14.52 -3.87
C GLU A 303 0.87 -15.99 -3.63
N PRO A 304 1.50 -16.95 -4.31
CA PRO A 304 1.30 -18.36 -3.98
C PRO A 304 1.88 -18.67 -2.61
N GLY A 305 1.21 -19.55 -1.88
CA GLY A 305 1.66 -20.04 -0.58
C GLY A 305 1.22 -21.46 -0.32
N ARG A 306 1.73 -22.04 0.76
CA ARG A 306 1.37 -23.39 1.19
C ARG A 306 1.19 -23.46 2.69
N LEU A 307 0.07 -24.01 3.15
CA LEU A 307 -0.16 -24.25 4.56
C LEU A 307 0.80 -25.33 5.07
N LEU A 308 1.43 -25.11 6.21
CA LEU A 308 2.39 -26.07 6.79
C LEU A 308 1.82 -26.73 8.05
N ALA A 309 1.35 -25.94 9.00
CA ALA A 309 0.81 -26.41 10.26
C ALA A 309 -0.15 -25.38 10.86
N GLU A 310 -1.02 -25.82 11.77
CA GLU A 310 -1.78 -24.96 12.69
C GLU A 310 -1.49 -25.43 14.12
N GLY A 311 -1.27 -24.50 15.05
CA GLY A 311 -1.08 -24.83 16.46
C GLY A 311 -0.76 -23.63 17.33
N GLU A 312 -0.71 -23.87 18.64
CA GLU A 312 -0.28 -22.89 19.64
C GLU A 312 1.22 -22.62 19.49
N LEU A 313 1.57 -21.38 19.15
CA LEU A 313 2.95 -20.91 19.00
C LEU A 313 3.26 -19.85 20.04
N THR A 314 4.46 -19.92 20.62
CA THR A 314 4.95 -18.87 21.51
C THR A 314 5.58 -17.72 20.73
N ILE A 315 4.89 -16.57 20.73
CA ILE A 315 5.35 -15.32 20.12
C ILE A 315 6.07 -14.51 21.18
N ASN A 316 7.32 -14.11 20.90
CA ASN A 316 8.05 -13.20 21.77
C ASN A 316 7.88 -11.75 21.31
N ASN A 317 7.17 -10.95 22.11
CA ASN A 317 7.04 -9.50 21.90
C ASN A 317 7.81 -8.77 23.01
N ASN A 318 9.00 -8.25 22.68
CA ASN A 318 9.83 -7.45 23.59
C ASN A 318 10.14 -8.11 24.94
N GLY A 319 10.36 -9.43 24.96
CA GLY A 319 10.70 -10.19 26.18
C GLY A 319 9.51 -10.78 26.93
N THR A 320 8.29 -10.54 26.46
CA THR A 320 7.08 -11.19 26.97
C THR A 320 6.59 -12.23 25.95
N GLY A 321 6.61 -13.50 26.35
CA GLY A 321 6.06 -14.60 25.54
C GLY A 321 4.55 -14.68 25.70
N SER A 322 3.81 -14.66 24.59
CA SER A 322 2.39 -15.00 24.56
C SER A 322 2.15 -16.20 23.64
N ARG A 323 1.35 -17.16 24.09
CA ARG A 323 0.89 -18.26 23.23
C ARG A 323 -0.34 -17.84 22.45
N GLN A 324 -0.33 -18.13 21.14
CA GLN A 324 -1.44 -17.88 20.25
C GLN A 324 -1.57 -19.04 19.26
N ASN A 325 -2.80 -19.48 18.98
CA ASN A 325 -3.06 -20.42 17.90
C ASN A 325 -2.85 -19.73 16.54
N LEU A 326 -1.87 -20.22 15.78
CA LEU A 326 -1.48 -19.65 14.49
C LEU A 326 -1.32 -20.74 13.43
N ILE A 327 -1.58 -20.35 12.20
CA ILE A 327 -1.23 -21.11 11.01
C ILE A 327 0.19 -20.70 10.59
N THR A 328 1.07 -21.67 10.44
CA THR A 328 2.36 -21.51 9.77
C THR A 328 2.20 -21.82 8.28
N LEU A 329 2.73 -20.94 7.42
CA LEU A 329 2.68 -21.11 5.97
C LEU A 329 4.03 -20.79 5.31
N ALA A 330 4.30 -21.45 4.18
CA ALA A 330 5.38 -21.10 3.27
C ALA A 330 4.86 -20.04 2.28
N ALA A 331 5.36 -18.80 2.37
CA ALA A 331 4.98 -17.71 1.49
C ALA A 331 5.98 -16.55 1.48
N ASN A 332 6.05 -15.82 0.37
CA ASN A 332 6.86 -14.62 0.21
C ASN A 332 6.08 -13.37 0.61
N LEU A 333 5.88 -13.18 1.92
CA LEU A 333 5.13 -12.03 2.41
C LEU A 333 6.02 -10.80 2.61
N LEU A 334 5.42 -9.64 2.38
CA LEU A 334 5.98 -8.32 2.55
C LEU A 334 5.07 -7.52 3.48
N GLN A 335 5.64 -6.49 4.12
CA GLN A 335 4.87 -5.51 4.89
C GLN A 335 3.68 -5.00 4.05
N GLY A 336 2.51 -4.85 4.65
CA GLY A 336 1.28 -4.45 3.97
C GLY A 336 0.37 -5.62 3.57
N ASN A 337 0.87 -6.86 3.56
CA ASN A 337 0.02 -8.05 3.42
C ASN A 337 -0.81 -8.35 4.69
N SER A 338 -0.37 -7.87 5.86
CA SER A 338 -1.08 -8.05 7.13
C SER A 338 -2.54 -7.62 7.05
N GLY A 339 -3.43 -8.44 7.57
CA GLY A 339 -4.88 -8.31 7.53
C GLY A 339 -5.52 -8.84 6.25
N GLY A 340 -4.73 -9.14 5.21
CA GLY A 340 -5.20 -9.73 3.96
C GLY A 340 -5.62 -11.20 4.14
N PRO A 341 -6.52 -11.72 3.30
CA PRO A 341 -6.95 -13.10 3.40
C PRO A 341 -5.93 -14.06 2.77
N ILE A 342 -5.83 -15.24 3.36
CA ILE A 342 -5.37 -16.45 2.68
C ILE A 342 -6.58 -17.06 1.99
N LEU A 343 -6.52 -17.28 0.68
CA LEU A 343 -7.61 -17.83 -0.13
C LEU A 343 -7.28 -19.23 -0.63
N THR A 344 -8.27 -20.12 -0.61
CA THR A 344 -8.20 -21.40 -1.32
C THR A 344 -8.24 -21.18 -2.85
N SER A 345 -7.97 -22.22 -3.63
CA SER A 345 -8.12 -22.15 -5.10
C SER A 345 -9.57 -21.89 -5.57
N THR A 346 -10.55 -22.04 -4.67
CA THR A 346 -11.98 -21.74 -4.87
C THR A 346 -12.38 -20.35 -4.37
N GLY A 347 -11.44 -19.57 -3.81
CA GLY A 347 -11.70 -18.21 -3.35
C GLY A 347 -12.29 -18.11 -1.93
N GLU A 348 -12.27 -19.19 -1.16
CA GLU A 348 -12.73 -19.20 0.23
C GLU A 348 -11.59 -18.80 1.17
N VAL A 349 -11.89 -18.09 2.25
CA VAL A 349 -10.90 -17.64 3.24
C VAL A 349 -10.44 -18.82 4.08
N ALA A 350 -9.14 -19.07 4.12
CA ALA A 350 -8.46 -20.09 4.91
C ALA A 350 -7.71 -19.51 6.13
N GLY A 351 -7.63 -18.18 6.26
CA GLY A 351 -6.98 -17.49 7.37
C GLY A 351 -6.74 -16.01 7.08
N VAL A 352 -6.22 -15.29 8.08
CA VAL A 352 -5.86 -13.87 7.96
C VAL A 352 -4.36 -13.71 8.14
N VAL A 353 -3.67 -13.17 7.14
CA VAL A 353 -2.22 -12.91 7.24
C VAL A 353 -1.96 -12.03 8.45
N PHE A 354 -1.02 -12.45 9.29
CA PHE A 354 -0.68 -11.75 10.52
C PHE A 354 0.73 -11.17 10.43
N ALA A 355 1.72 -12.05 10.26
CA ALA A 355 3.13 -11.70 10.40
C ALA A 355 4.04 -12.60 9.55
N LYS A 356 5.32 -12.24 9.51
CA LYS A 356 6.40 -13.05 8.93
C LYS A 356 7.43 -13.41 9.98
N SER A 357 8.09 -14.56 9.83
CA SER A 357 9.25 -14.90 10.65
C SER A 357 10.37 -13.88 10.45
N ASP A 358 10.98 -13.48 11.57
CA ASP A 358 12.16 -12.62 11.62
C ASP A 358 13.46 -13.36 11.29
N SER A 359 13.48 -14.67 11.51
CA SER A 359 14.67 -15.51 11.57
C SER A 359 14.75 -16.49 10.41
N VAL A 360 13.60 -16.90 9.87
CA VAL A 360 13.55 -17.96 8.86
C VAL A 360 12.85 -17.47 7.60
N PRO A 361 13.59 -17.32 6.48
CA PRO A 361 13.02 -16.95 5.20
C PRO A 361 11.83 -17.82 4.81
N HIS A 362 10.90 -17.22 4.05
CA HIS A 362 9.72 -17.89 3.50
C HIS A 362 8.70 -18.43 4.52
N VAL A 363 8.95 -18.29 5.83
CA VAL A 363 7.98 -18.63 6.87
C VAL A 363 7.12 -17.40 7.19
N ALA A 364 5.81 -17.59 7.15
CA ALA A 364 4.84 -16.61 7.59
C ALA A 364 3.81 -17.23 8.53
N TYR A 365 3.04 -16.36 9.19
CA TYR A 365 2.02 -16.70 10.16
C TYR A 365 0.67 -16.06 9.82
N ALA A 366 -0.40 -16.77 10.13
CA ALA A 366 -1.76 -16.31 9.92
C ALA A 366 -2.68 -16.72 11.07
N ILE A 367 -3.72 -15.91 11.29
CA ILE A 367 -4.77 -16.18 12.26
C ILE A 367 -5.75 -17.21 11.67
N PRO A 368 -6.02 -18.32 12.37
CA PRO A 368 -6.90 -19.37 11.88
C PRO A 368 -8.37 -19.00 11.92
N LEU A 369 -9.19 -19.72 11.15
CA LEU A 369 -10.63 -19.48 11.07
C LEU A 369 -11.33 -19.69 12.43
N THR A 370 -10.80 -20.56 13.28
CA THR A 370 -11.27 -20.79 14.65
C THR A 370 -11.19 -19.54 15.52
N THR A 371 -10.17 -18.70 15.30
CA THR A 371 -9.97 -17.42 15.99
C THR A 371 -10.77 -16.30 15.34
N LEU A 372 -10.91 -16.32 14.01
CA LEU A 372 -11.67 -15.32 13.26
C LEU A 372 -13.19 -15.44 13.45
N LYS A 373 -13.74 -16.67 13.48
CA LYS A 373 -15.19 -16.92 13.45
C LYS A 373 -15.97 -16.21 14.59
N PRO A 374 -15.51 -16.20 15.86
CA PRO A 374 -16.22 -15.50 16.94
C PRO A 374 -16.38 -13.98 16.73
N LEU A 375 -15.47 -13.35 16.00
CA LEU A 375 -15.60 -11.94 15.60
C LEU A 375 -16.68 -11.79 14.51
N LEU A 376 -16.67 -12.68 13.51
CA LEU A 376 -17.62 -12.66 12.40
C LEU A 376 -19.05 -12.92 12.84
N ASP A 377 -19.27 -13.88 13.75
CA ASP A 377 -20.59 -14.23 14.28
C ASP A 377 -21.28 -13.03 14.96
N ARG A 378 -20.51 -12.05 15.45
CA ARG A 378 -21.01 -10.83 16.09
C ARG A 378 -20.93 -9.59 15.18
N SER A 379 -20.35 -9.70 13.99
CA SER A 379 -20.04 -8.55 13.12
C SER A 379 -21.26 -7.67 12.77
N ALA A 380 -22.45 -8.27 12.68
CA ALA A 380 -23.68 -7.57 12.37
C ALA A 380 -24.18 -6.66 13.51
N SER A 381 -23.92 -7.00 14.78
CA SER A 381 -24.35 -6.19 15.92
C SER A 381 -23.34 -5.11 16.30
N LEU A 382 -22.08 -5.25 15.88
CA LEU A 382 -21.01 -4.29 16.11
C LEU A 382 -21.17 -3.08 15.17
N THR A 383 -21.70 -1.99 15.74
CA THR A 383 -22.01 -0.74 15.00
C THR A 383 -21.41 0.50 15.65
N GLN A 384 -21.11 0.46 16.95
CA GLN A 384 -20.54 1.61 17.65
C GLN A 384 -19.03 1.66 17.45
N PRO A 385 -18.45 2.83 17.15
CA PRO A 385 -17.01 2.99 17.08
C PRO A 385 -16.34 2.63 18.41
N VAL A 386 -15.21 1.94 18.34
CA VAL A 386 -14.39 1.58 19.50
C VAL A 386 -13.02 2.27 19.41
N SER A 387 -12.36 2.42 20.56
CA SER A 387 -10.98 2.90 20.60
C SER A 387 -10.04 1.87 19.97
N THR A 388 -9.07 2.34 19.18
CA THR A 388 -7.98 1.53 18.59
C THR A 388 -6.72 1.53 19.46
N GLY A 389 -6.86 1.89 20.75
CA GLY A 389 -5.77 1.98 21.70
C GLY A 389 -4.88 3.20 21.52
N ALA A 390 -3.95 3.38 22.46
CA ALA A 390 -2.90 4.39 22.38
C ALA A 390 -1.64 3.81 21.73
N CYS A 391 -0.84 4.69 21.14
CA CYS A 391 0.47 4.35 20.58
C CYS A 391 1.36 3.73 21.67
N ARG A 392 1.79 2.48 21.46
CA ARG A 392 2.89 1.94 22.27
C ARG A 392 4.19 2.59 21.77
N ARG A 393 4.76 3.47 22.59
CA ARG A 393 6.06 4.12 22.32
C ARG A 393 7.21 3.14 22.35
#